data_AF-A0A6G3ZDP8-F1
#
_entry.id   AF-A0A6G3ZDP8-F1
#
_cell.length_a   1.000
_cell.length_b   1.000
_cell.length_c   1.000
_cell.angle_alpha   90.00
_cell.angle_beta   90.00
_cell.angle_gamma   90.00
#
_symmetry.space_group_name_H-M   'P 1'
#
loop_
_entity.id
_entity.type
_entity.pdbx_description
1 polymer ?
#
loop_
_entity_poly.entity_id
_entity_poly.type
_entity_poly.pdbx_seq_one_letter_code
_entity_poly.pdbx_strand_id
1 'polypeptide(L)'
;MTSASAPLSETSKARQWRDKAFGLLQKMGKSLMLPVSVLPVAGILLGLGSARLIEIQKIEEGVLASAKFGWLPASLAEIMKTSGDAIFANLPVIFAIAVAIGYTANDGVSALAAIVGFVVFLASLGISSVLFFDLDPTSLK
;
A
#
# COMPACT_ATOMS: atom_id res chain seq x y z
N MET A 1 38.81 -36.01 10.40
CA MET A 1 39.01 -34.94 9.41
C MET A 1 38.15 -33.75 9.80
N THR A 2 38.62 -32.98 10.79
CA THR A 2 37.92 -31.82 11.32
C THR A 2 38.47 -30.61 10.58
N SER A 3 37.76 -30.10 9.57
CA SER A 3 38.14 -28.84 8.93
C SER A 3 37.86 -27.70 9.91
N ALA A 4 38.86 -27.38 10.72
CA ALA A 4 38.91 -26.14 11.46
C ALA A 4 38.83 -24.98 10.43
N SER A 5 37.68 -24.31 10.41
CA SER A 5 37.44 -23.16 9.54
C SER A 5 38.37 -22.03 9.94
N ALA A 6 39.27 -21.65 9.04
CA ALA A 6 40.12 -20.47 9.20
C ALA A 6 39.27 -19.21 9.44
N PRO A 7 39.74 -18.25 10.27
CA PRO A 7 39.04 -17.00 10.48
C PRO A 7 38.95 -16.21 9.16
N LEU A 8 37.73 -15.81 8.80
CA LEU A 8 37.41 -15.04 7.61
C LEU A 8 38.21 -13.72 7.57
N SER A 9 38.98 -13.49 6.51
CA SER A 9 39.64 -12.20 6.25
C SER A 9 38.60 -11.08 6.13
N GLU A 10 38.94 -9.85 6.55
CA GLU A 10 37.97 -8.74 6.68
C GLU A 10 37.18 -8.43 5.38
N THR A 11 37.80 -8.65 4.22
CA THR A 11 37.17 -8.48 2.91
C THR A 11 36.06 -9.50 2.61
N SER A 12 36.16 -10.72 3.16
CA SER A 12 35.14 -11.76 3.01
C SER A 12 33.92 -11.53 3.91
N LYS A 13 34.12 -10.99 5.13
CA LYS A 13 33.01 -10.58 6.01
C LYS A 13 32.20 -9.45 5.39
N ALA A 14 32.86 -8.45 4.81
CA ALA A 14 32.19 -7.32 4.15
C ALA A 14 31.34 -7.78 2.95
N ARG A 15 31.87 -8.69 2.12
CA ARG A 15 31.14 -9.28 0.98
C ARG A 15 29.94 -10.12 1.45
N GLN A 16 30.14 -10.96 2.47
CA GLN A 16 29.09 -11.79 3.04
C GLN A 16 27.94 -10.97 3.65
N TRP A 17 28.25 -9.86 4.32
CA TRP A 17 27.24 -8.93 4.83
C TRP A 17 26.44 -8.30 3.69
N ARG A 18 27.13 -7.85 2.63
CA ARG A 18 26.49 -7.24 1.47
C ARG A 18 25.55 -8.21 0.75
N ASP A 19 25.97 -9.46 0.56
CA ASP A 19 25.14 -10.48 -0.11
C ASP A 19 23.93 -10.89 0.75
N LYS A 20 24.08 -10.93 2.09
CA LYS A 20 22.95 -11.11 3.02
C LYS A 20 21.97 -9.94 2.97
N ALA A 21 22.47 -8.70 2.95
CA ALA A 21 21.65 -7.50 2.84
C ALA A 21 20.88 -7.46 1.50
N PHE A 22 21.56 -7.75 0.38
CA PHE A 22 20.92 -7.87 -0.93
C PHE A 22 19.86 -8.98 -0.96
N GLY A 23 20.13 -10.14 -0.34
CA GLY A 23 19.16 -11.21 -0.23
C GLY A 23 17.90 -10.82 0.57
N LEU A 24 18.05 -10.01 1.61
CA LEU A 24 16.91 -9.45 2.38
C LEU A 24 16.12 -8.42 1.55
N LEU A 25 16.81 -7.49 0.89
CA LEU A 25 16.18 -6.49 0.03
C LEU A 25 15.40 -7.12 -1.13
N GLN A 26 15.92 -8.20 -1.71
CA GLN A 26 15.24 -8.91 -2.79
C GLN A 26 13.97 -9.63 -2.31
N LYS A 27 13.99 -10.20 -1.10
CA LYS A 27 12.80 -10.78 -0.47
C LYS A 27 11.74 -9.72 -0.15
N MET A 28 12.17 -8.56 0.36
CA MET A 28 11.29 -7.40 0.54
C MET A 28 10.70 -6.95 -0.80
N GLY A 29 11.52 -6.77 -1.85
CA GLY A 29 11.02 -6.38 -3.18
C GLY A 29 9.96 -7.34 -3.73
N LYS A 30 10.13 -8.65 -3.53
CA LYS A 30 9.15 -9.66 -3.93
C LYS A 30 7.85 -9.61 -3.12
N SER A 31 7.90 -9.23 -1.85
CA SER A 31 6.70 -9.10 -1.00
C SER A 31 5.89 -7.85 -1.32
N LEU A 32 6.57 -6.74 -1.64
CA LEU A 32 5.96 -5.47 -2.06
C LEU A 32 5.26 -5.59 -3.43
N MET A 33 5.56 -6.62 -4.21
CA MET A 33 4.92 -6.87 -5.51
C MET A 33 3.45 -7.30 -5.37
N LEU A 34 3.04 -7.92 -4.26
CA LEU A 34 1.67 -8.39 -4.07
C LEU A 34 0.65 -7.23 -4.10
N PRO A 35 0.80 -6.16 -3.29
CA PRO A 35 -0.13 -5.03 -3.31
C PRO A 35 -0.07 -4.23 -4.61
N VAL A 36 1.12 -4.11 -5.22
CA VAL A 36 1.25 -3.36 -6.49
C VAL A 36 0.44 -4.00 -7.61
N SER A 37 0.17 -5.30 -7.53
CA SER A 37 -0.68 -6.00 -8.51
C SER A 37 -2.15 -5.60 -8.47
N VAL A 38 -2.68 -5.09 -7.34
CA VAL A 38 -4.09 -4.66 -7.23
C VAL A 38 -4.30 -3.20 -7.62
N LEU A 39 -3.21 -2.42 -7.64
CA LEU A 39 -3.20 -0.99 -7.93
C LEU A 39 -3.73 -0.65 -9.34
N PRO A 40 -3.43 -1.40 -10.42
CA PRO A 40 -3.98 -1.15 -11.75
C PRO A 40 -5.50 -1.25 -11.80
N VAL A 41 -6.07 -2.27 -11.15
CA VAL A 41 -7.52 -2.47 -11.13
C VAL A 41 -8.20 -1.38 -10.31
N ALA A 42 -7.66 -1.06 -9.13
CA ALA A 42 -8.16 0.05 -8.30
C ALA A 42 -8.12 1.38 -9.05
N GLY A 43 -7.02 1.64 -9.78
CA GLY A 43 -6.84 2.84 -10.59
C GLY A 43 -7.84 2.94 -11.74
N ILE A 44 -8.11 1.84 -12.45
CA ILE A 44 -9.12 1.80 -13.52
C ILE A 44 -10.52 2.02 -12.94
N LEU A 45 -10.86 1.38 -11.81
CA LEU A 45 -12.16 1.58 -11.15
C LEU A 45 -12.39 3.03 -10.75
N LEU A 46 -11.43 3.60 -10.02
CA LEU A 46 -11.51 4.98 -9.54
C LEU A 46 -11.49 5.99 -10.70
N GLY A 47 -10.64 5.75 -11.70
CA GLY A 47 -10.50 6.60 -12.88
C GLY A 47 -11.75 6.61 -13.75
N LEU A 48 -12.28 5.44 -14.12
CA LEU A 48 -13.50 5.33 -14.92
C LEU A 48 -14.73 5.82 -14.17
N GLY A 49 -14.87 5.48 -12.88
CA GLY A 49 -15.97 5.94 -12.04
C GLY A 49 -15.98 7.47 -11.90
N SER A 50 -14.82 8.07 -11.63
CA SER A 50 -14.69 9.52 -11.51
C SER A 50 -14.91 10.24 -12.84
N ALA A 51 -14.34 9.72 -13.94
CA ALA A 51 -14.53 10.30 -15.26
C ALA A 51 -16.01 10.33 -15.67
N ARG A 52 -16.76 9.25 -15.39
CA ARG A 52 -18.20 9.20 -15.69
C ARG A 52 -19.01 10.18 -14.84
N LEU A 53 -18.75 10.28 -13.54
CA LEU A 53 -19.46 11.23 -12.67
C LEU A 53 -19.20 12.69 -13.08
N ILE A 54 -17.96 13.01 -13.46
CA ILE A 54 -17.59 14.33 -13.98
C ILE A 54 -18.31 14.62 -15.30
N GLU A 55 -18.45 13.63 -16.19
CA GLU A 55 -19.23 13.80 -17.42
C GLU A 55 -20.70 14.07 -17.14
N ILE A 56 -21.32 13.35 -16.19
CA ILE A 56 -22.73 13.54 -15.84
C ILE A 56 -22.94 14.96 -15.29
N GLN A 57 -22.10 15.43 -14.36
CA GLN A 57 -22.16 16.81 -13.85
C GLN A 57 -22.01 17.85 -14.97
N LYS A 58 -21.08 17.65 -15.90
CA LYS A 58 -20.86 18.58 -17.02
C LYS A 58 -21.99 18.59 -18.06
N ILE A 59 -22.74 17.51 -18.20
CA ILE A 59 -23.93 17.45 -19.05
C ILE A 59 -25.07 18.21 -18.38
N GLU A 60 -25.22 18.09 -17.07
CA GLU A 60 -26.22 18.81 -16.28
C GLU A 60 -25.93 20.33 -16.24
N GLU A 61 -24.66 20.71 -16.19
CA GLU A 61 -24.21 22.12 -16.32
C GLU A 61 -24.23 22.65 -17.77
N GLY A 62 -24.58 21.82 -18.76
CA GLY A 62 -24.69 22.22 -20.17
C GLY A 62 -23.35 22.44 -20.90
N VAL A 63 -22.22 22.04 -20.31
CA VAL A 63 -20.87 22.20 -20.85
C VAL A 63 -20.49 21.08 -21.84
N LEU A 64 -21.13 19.91 -21.74
CA LEU A 64 -20.95 18.77 -22.64
C LEU A 64 -22.28 18.31 -23.24
N ALA A 65 -22.36 18.21 -24.56
CA ALA A 65 -23.57 17.77 -25.28
C ALA A 65 -23.75 16.24 -25.31
N SER A 66 -22.70 15.46 -25.02
CA SER A 66 -22.78 14.00 -25.06
C SER A 66 -21.80 13.33 -24.09
N ALA A 67 -22.34 12.37 -23.36
CA ALA A 67 -21.63 11.45 -22.50
C ALA A 67 -20.79 10.47 -23.33
N LYS A 68 -19.44 10.51 -23.26
CA LYS A 68 -18.62 9.46 -23.91
C LYS A 68 -18.83 8.10 -23.25
N PHE A 69 -19.14 8.10 -21.96
CA PHE A 69 -19.51 6.90 -21.21
C PHE A 69 -21.03 6.76 -21.01
N GLY A 70 -21.84 7.16 -21.99
CA GLY A 70 -23.32 7.12 -21.93
C GLY A 70 -23.93 5.74 -21.61
N TRP A 71 -23.18 4.67 -21.84
CA TRP A 71 -23.57 3.30 -21.52
C TRP A 71 -23.46 2.95 -20.02
N LEU A 72 -22.77 3.76 -19.22
CA LEU A 72 -22.54 3.51 -17.79
C LEU A 72 -23.58 4.30 -16.94
N PRO A 73 -24.45 3.62 -16.17
CA PRO A 73 -25.38 4.28 -15.26
C PRO A 73 -24.66 5.07 -14.17
N ALA A 74 -25.27 6.15 -13.68
CA ALA A 74 -24.72 7.01 -12.63
C ALA A 74 -24.44 6.23 -11.33
N SER A 75 -25.37 5.36 -10.94
CA SER A 75 -25.24 4.50 -9.76
C SER A 75 -24.05 3.54 -9.86
N LEU A 76 -23.80 2.98 -11.05
CA LEU A 76 -22.66 2.10 -11.27
C LEU A 76 -21.34 2.87 -11.21
N ALA A 77 -21.29 4.09 -11.77
CA ALA A 77 -20.11 4.94 -11.71
C ALA A 77 -19.72 5.30 -10.27
N GLU A 78 -20.71 5.59 -9.43
CA GLU A 78 -20.50 5.87 -8.01
C GLU A 78 -19.98 4.63 -7.26
N ILE A 79 -20.57 3.46 -7.52
CA ILE A 79 -20.07 2.19 -6.95
C ILE A 79 -18.61 1.96 -7.36
N MET A 80 -18.26 2.16 -8.65
CA MET A 80 -16.89 1.99 -9.14
C MET A 80 -15.90 2.97 -8.51
N LYS A 81 -16.29 4.24 -8.38
CA LYS A 81 -15.47 5.27 -7.72
C LYS A 81 -15.22 4.90 -6.26
N THR A 82 -16.28 4.67 -5.48
CA THR A 82 -16.20 4.40 -4.04
C THR A 82 -15.45 3.10 -3.76
N SER A 83 -15.65 2.07 -4.59
CA SER A 83 -14.92 0.80 -4.45
C SER A 83 -13.43 0.95 -4.77
N GLY A 84 -13.08 1.73 -5.80
CA GLY A 84 -11.69 2.04 -6.12
C GLY A 84 -10.99 2.86 -5.03
N ASP A 85 -11.67 3.88 -4.52
CA ASP A 85 -11.19 4.75 -3.44
C ASP A 85 -10.92 3.96 -2.14
N ALA A 86 -11.81 3.03 -1.78
CA ALA A 86 -11.65 2.18 -0.60
C ALA A 86 -10.34 1.36 -0.62
N ILE A 87 -9.89 0.92 -1.79
CA ILE A 87 -8.62 0.19 -1.93
C ILE A 87 -7.43 1.11 -1.66
N PHE A 88 -7.45 2.33 -2.21
CA PHE A 88 -6.39 3.31 -2.00
C PHE A 88 -6.35 3.82 -0.54
N ALA A 89 -7.51 4.03 0.07
CA ALA A 89 -7.63 4.46 1.47
C ALA A 89 -7.03 3.44 2.45
N ASN A 90 -7.15 2.14 2.14
CA ASN A 90 -6.61 1.06 2.96
C ASN A 90 -5.27 0.50 2.43
N LEU A 91 -4.67 1.15 1.42
CA LEU A 91 -3.42 0.71 0.83
C LEU A 91 -2.28 0.57 1.86
N PRO A 92 -2.13 1.47 2.86
CA PRO A 92 -1.09 1.32 3.88
C PRO A 92 -1.20 0.01 4.68
N VAL A 93 -2.41 -0.40 5.08
CA VAL A 93 -2.60 -1.65 5.84
C VAL A 93 -2.43 -2.88 4.96
N ILE A 94 -2.89 -2.84 3.71
CA ILE A 94 -2.67 -3.91 2.72
C ILE A 94 -1.16 -4.14 2.51
N PHE A 95 -0.39 -3.04 2.47
CA PHE A 95 1.05 -3.09 2.32
C PHE A 95 1.75 -3.67 3.56
N ALA A 96 1.33 -3.26 4.77
CA ALA A 96 1.86 -3.79 6.02
C ALA A 96 1.69 -5.32 6.11
N ILE A 97 0.52 -5.83 5.74
CA ILE A 97 0.24 -7.27 5.69
C ILE A 97 1.14 -7.97 4.67
N ALA A 98 1.24 -7.45 3.44
CA ALA A 98 2.03 -8.07 2.40
C ALA A 98 3.53 -8.15 2.74
N VAL A 99 4.08 -7.10 3.38
CA VAL A 99 5.47 -7.09 3.84
C VAL A 99 5.71 -8.17 4.90
N ALA A 100 4.81 -8.29 5.88
CA ALA A 100 4.94 -9.29 6.95
C ALA A 100 4.85 -10.72 6.42
N ILE A 101 3.87 -11.01 5.55
CA ILE A 101 3.68 -12.32 4.93
C ILE A 101 4.89 -12.69 4.07
N GLY A 102 5.38 -11.76 3.25
CA GLY A 102 6.51 -12.05 2.38
C GLY A 102 7.86 -12.16 3.11
N TYR A 103 7.96 -11.64 4.34
CA TYR A 103 9.13 -11.82 5.20
C TYR A 103 9.12 -13.17 5.94
N THR A 104 7.94 -13.64 6.33
CA THR A 104 7.75 -14.86 7.14
C THR A 104 7.50 -16.13 6.34
N ALA A 105 7.81 -16.10 5.04
CA ALA A 105 7.59 -17.23 4.13
C ALA A 105 6.11 -17.71 4.11
N ASN A 106 5.18 -16.76 4.07
CA ASN A 106 3.74 -17.00 3.92
C ASN A 106 3.03 -17.58 5.16
N ASP A 107 3.49 -17.19 6.36
CA ASP A 107 2.82 -17.54 7.63
C ASP A 107 1.63 -16.60 7.89
N GLY A 108 0.44 -17.18 8.11
CA GLY A 108 -0.78 -16.44 8.41
C GLY A 108 -0.75 -15.67 9.74
N VAL A 109 0.03 -16.13 10.73
CA VAL A 109 0.15 -15.43 12.03
C VAL A 109 0.82 -14.07 11.86
N SER A 110 1.72 -13.96 10.88
CA SER A 110 2.41 -12.70 10.57
C SER A 110 1.46 -11.60 10.09
N ALA A 111 0.38 -11.97 9.39
CA ALA A 111 -0.62 -11.02 8.91
C ALA A 111 -1.40 -10.39 10.06
N LEU A 112 -1.80 -11.21 11.05
CA LEU A 112 -2.46 -10.72 12.26
C LEU A 112 -1.53 -9.80 13.07
N ALA A 113 -0.28 -10.20 13.25
CA ALA A 113 0.72 -9.38 13.94
C ALA A 113 0.95 -8.04 13.23
N ALA A 114 0.97 -8.04 11.89
CA ALA A 114 1.13 -6.83 11.09
C ALA A 114 -0.04 -5.86 11.25
N ILE A 115 -1.28 -6.36 11.27
CA ILE A 115 -2.47 -5.51 11.47
C ILE A 115 -2.44 -4.87 12.85
N VAL A 116 -2.18 -5.67 13.90
CA VAL A 116 -2.10 -5.16 15.28
C VAL A 116 -0.96 -4.14 15.40
N GLY A 117 0.21 -4.46 14.86
CA GLY A 117 1.36 -3.55 14.85
C GLY A 117 1.09 -2.26 14.09
N PHE A 118 0.38 -2.32 12.96
CA PHE A 118 0.00 -1.15 12.17
C PHE A 118 -0.96 -0.22 12.94
N VAL A 119 -1.95 -0.78 13.64
CA VAL A 119 -2.87 0.02 14.47
C VAL A 119 -2.15 0.67 15.64
N VAL A 120 -1.28 -0.07 16.35
CA VAL A 120 -0.46 0.48 17.44
C VAL A 120 0.49 1.56 16.92
N PHE A 121 1.07 1.37 15.74
CA PHE A 121 1.92 2.35 15.08
C PHE A 121 1.16 3.65 14.77
N LEU A 122 -0.04 3.57 14.21
CA LEU A 122 -0.89 4.74 13.97
C LEU A 122 -1.25 5.47 15.27
N ALA A 123 -1.59 4.74 16.33
CA ALA A 123 -1.88 5.34 17.65
C ALA A 123 -0.65 6.06 18.23
N SER A 124 0.53 5.45 18.12
CA SER A 124 1.79 6.07 18.57
C SER A 124 2.13 7.34 17.79
N LEU A 125 1.92 7.34 16.47
CA LEU A 125 2.11 8.52 15.64
C LEU A 125 1.11 9.62 15.99
N GLY A 126 -0.15 9.25 16.28
CA GLY A 126 -1.18 10.19 16.70
C GLY A 126 -0.78 10.97 17.96
N ILE A 127 -0.29 10.27 18.99
CA ILE A 127 0.18 10.90 20.24
C ILE A 127 1.46 11.71 20.01
N SER A 128 2.38 11.20 19.18
CA SER A 128 3.63 11.90 18.86
C SER A 128 3.37 13.22 18.12
N SER A 129 2.36 13.30 17.25
CA SER A 129 1.99 14.54 16.57
C SER A 129 1.59 15.64 17.55
N VAL A 130 0.77 15.29 18.54
CA VAL A 130 0.32 16.23 19.57
C VAL A 130 1.48 16.67 20.45
N LEU A 131 2.34 15.74 20.88
CA LEU A 131 3.45 16.04 21.79
C LEU A 131 4.59 16.86 21.16
N PHE A 132 4.93 16.61 19.89
CA PHE A 132 6.08 17.25 19.25
C PHE A 132 5.74 18.48 18.42
N PHE A 133 4.53 18.57 17.88
CA PHE A 133 4.15 19.64 16.95
C PHE A 133 3.01 20.52 17.48
N ASP A 134 2.43 20.21 18.65
CA ASP A 134 1.25 20.89 19.21
C ASP A 134 0.08 20.94 18.21
N LEU A 135 0.04 19.98 17.28
CA LEU A 135 -0.99 19.86 16.26
C LEU A 135 -2.06 18.89 16.78
N ASP A 136 -3.18 19.48 17.20
CA ASP A 136 -4.37 18.71 17.60
C ASP A 136 -4.96 18.01 16.36
N PRO A 137 -5.08 16.67 16.33
CA PRO A 137 -5.54 15.91 15.16
C PRO A 137 -6.98 16.22 14.74
N THR A 138 -7.75 16.95 15.55
CA THR A 138 -9.10 17.43 15.22
C THR A 138 -9.12 18.72 14.38
N SER A 139 -8.01 19.45 14.31
CA SER A 139 -7.92 20.74 13.61
C SER A 139 -7.56 20.62 12.12
N LEU A 140 -7.27 19.40 11.65
CA LEU A 140 -6.77 19.08 10.31
C LEU A 140 -7.74 18.18 9.50
N LYS A 141 -9.04 18.22 9.83
CA LYS A 141 -10.07 17.64 8.95
C LYS A 141 -10.31 18.51 7.72
#